data_AF-A0A5K1ASS4-F1
#
_entry.id   AF-A0A5K1ASS4-F1
#
_cell.length_a   1.000
_cell.length_b   1.000
_cell.length_c   1.000
_cell.angle_alpha   90.00
_cell.angle_beta   90.00
_cell.angle_gamma   90.00
#
_symmetry.space_group_name_H-M   'P 1'
#
loop_
_entity.id
_entity.type
_entity.pdbx_description
1 polymer ?
#
loop_
_entity_poly.entity_id
_entity_poly.type
_entity_poly.pdbx_seq_one_letter_code
_entity_poly.pdbx_strand_id
1 'polypeptide(L)' 'SAVLLWTLDPAERDALLANQTIRRWDPKNLVLIEIACARSPKELLLVREAYHARFKRSIEEDVAPHVDSGYRK' A
#
# COMPACT_ATOMS: atom_id res chain seq x y z
N SER A 1 18.42 2.68 5.79
CA SER A 1 19.39 2.25 4.77
C SER A 1 18.66 1.91 3.48
N ALA A 2 18.92 2.64 2.39
CA ALA A 2 18.25 2.44 1.09
C ALA A 2 18.51 1.06 0.45
N VAL A 3 19.54 0.35 0.90
CA VAL A 3 20.00 -0.94 0.36
C VAL A 3 18.99 -2.08 0.56
N LEU A 4 18.23 -2.09 1.67
CA LEU A 4 17.20 -3.12 1.94
C LEU A 4 15.99 -3.03 1.01
N LEU A 5 15.76 -1.85 0.43
CA LEU A 5 14.61 -1.60 -0.45
C LEU A 5 14.83 -2.17 -1.87
N TRP A 6 16.08 -2.45 -2.22
CA TRP A 6 16.51 -2.97 -3.52
C TRP A 6 16.67 -4.50 -3.54
N THR A 7 16.63 -5.14 -2.36
CA THR A 7 16.69 -6.60 -2.21
C THR A 7 15.32 -7.26 -2.15
N LEU A 8 14.27 -6.47 -1.88
CA LEU A 8 12.89 -6.94 -1.86
C LEU A 8 12.33 -6.95 -3.28
N ASP A 9 11.49 -7.94 -3.57
CA ASP A 9 10.70 -7.92 -4.79
C ASP A 9 9.87 -6.63 -4.84
N PRO A 10 9.70 -6.00 -6.03
CA PRO A 10 8.97 -4.74 -6.15
C PRO A 10 7.58 -4.77 -5.48
N ALA A 11 6.92 -5.92 -5.54
CA ALA A 11 5.63 -6.16 -4.90
C ALA A 11 5.69 -6.12 -3.36
N GLU A 12 6.72 -6.70 -2.75
CA GLU A 12 6.90 -6.71 -1.30
C GLU A 12 7.24 -5.32 -0.77
N ARG A 13 8.08 -4.57 -1.50
CA ARG A 13 8.38 -3.18 -1.18
C ARG A 13 7.11 -2.33 -1.20
N ASP A 14 6.35 -2.42 -2.27
CA ASP A 14 5.14 -1.61 -2.42
C ASP A 14 4.08 -2.01 -1.38
N ALA A 15 3.99 -3.29 -1.02
CA ALA A 15 3.15 -3.76 0.09
C ALA A 15 3.58 -3.19 1.46
N LEU A 16 4.89 -3.12 1.73
CA LEU A 16 5.42 -2.49 2.94
C LEU A 16 5.10 -0.99 2.97
N LEU A 17 5.31 -0.29 1.86
CA LEU A 17 5.02 1.13 1.74
C LEU A 17 3.52 1.42 1.92
N ALA A 18 2.65 0.61 1.31
CA ALA A 18 1.22 0.69 1.49
C ALA A 18 0.85 0.54 2.98
N ASN A 19 1.38 -0.49 3.66
CA ASN A 19 1.10 -0.70 5.09
C ASN A 19 1.56 0.48 5.96
N GLN A 20 2.76 1.00 5.69
CA GLN A 20 3.29 2.15 6.43
C GLN A 20 2.41 3.39 6.25
N THR A 21 1.99 3.67 5.02
CA THR A 21 1.10 4.80 4.70
C THR A 21 -0.27 4.62 5.36
N ILE A 22 -0.83 3.41 5.35
CA ILE A 22 -2.13 3.14 5.98
C ILE A 22 -2.04 3.26 7.51
N ARG A 23 -0.99 2.70 8.14
CA ARG A 23 -0.82 2.78 9.60
C ARG A 23 -0.51 4.19 10.10
N ARG A 24 0.05 5.05 9.24
CA ARG A 24 0.33 6.46 9.51
C ARG A 24 -0.45 7.33 8.53
N TRP A 25 -1.77 7.16 8.53
CA TRP A 25 -2.63 7.84 7.58
C TRP A 25 -2.43 9.35 7.62
N ASP A 26 -2.00 9.88 6.48
CA ASP A 26 -1.91 11.31 6.20
C ASP A 26 -2.49 11.52 4.80
N PRO A 27 -3.57 12.32 4.65
CA PRO A 27 -4.16 12.63 3.35
C PRO A 27 -3.17 13.25 2.35
N LYS A 28 -2.07 13.85 2.83
CA LYS A 28 -1.00 14.41 1.97
C LYS A 28 -0.02 13.35 1.47
N ASN A 29 -0.05 12.14 2.02
CA ASN A 29 0.83 11.06 1.62
C ASN A 29 0.26 10.37 0.36
N LEU A 30 0.91 10.62 -0.77
CA LEU A 30 0.46 10.16 -2.09
C LEU A 30 0.93 8.74 -2.45
N VAL A 31 1.62 8.02 -1.55
CA VAL A 31 2.21 6.71 -1.85
C VAL A 31 1.17 5.70 -2.36
N LEU A 32 -0.03 5.65 -1.80
CA LEU A 32 -1.08 4.74 -2.28
C LEU A 32 -1.55 5.10 -3.69
N ILE A 33 -1.64 6.40 -3.99
CA ILE A 33 -2.00 6.91 -5.33
C ILE A 33 -0.89 6.58 -6.32
N GLU A 34 0.37 6.80 -5.94
CA GLU A 34 1.52 6.48 -6.77
C GLU A 34 1.60 4.99 -7.10
N ILE A 35 1.43 4.10 -6.10
CA ILE A 35 1.39 2.65 -6.34
C ILE A 35 0.24 2.31 -7.30
N ALA A 36 -0.95 2.89 -7.11
CA ALA A 36 -2.11 2.62 -7.96
C ALA A 36 -1.94 3.11 -9.40
N CYS A 37 -1.28 4.24 -9.61
CA CYS A 37 -1.12 4.86 -10.93
C CYS A 37 0.15 4.40 -11.67
N ALA A 38 1.22 4.05 -10.96
CA ALA A 38 2.52 3.71 -11.55
C ALA A 38 2.74 2.20 -11.77
N ARG A 39 1.78 1.35 -11.39
CA ARG A 39 1.85 -0.10 -11.53
C ARG A 39 0.82 -0.62 -12.51
N SER A 40 1.22 -1.61 -13.29
CA SER A 40 0.31 -2.37 -14.15
C SER A 40 -0.68 -3.20 -13.30
N PRO A 41 -1.83 -3.60 -13.86
CA PRO A 41 -2.79 -4.44 -13.14
C PRO A 41 -2.19 -5.75 -12.60
N LYS A 42 -1.23 -6.34 -13.33
CA LYS A 42 -0.52 -7.55 -12.90
C LYS A 42 0.37 -7.28 -11.69
N GLU A 43 1.10 -6.16 -11.69
CA GLU A 43 1.93 -5.76 -10.55
C GLU A 43 1.07 -5.45 -9.32
N LEU A 44 -0.06 -4.77 -9.49
CA LEU A 44 -0.99 -4.50 -8.38
C LEU A 44 -1.53 -5.79 -7.75
N LEU A 45 -1.77 -6.83 -8.55
CA LEU A 45 -2.16 -8.13 -8.04
C LEU A 45 -1.05 -8.75 -7.18
N LEU A 46 0.20 -8.71 -7.65
CA LEU A 46 1.35 -9.19 -6.87
C LEU A 46 1.54 -8.39 -5.57
N VAL A 47 1.32 -7.07 -5.60
CA VAL A 47 1.37 -6.22 -4.40
C VAL A 47 0.31 -6.66 -3.38
N ARG A 48 -0.91 -6.92 -3.82
CA ARG A 48 -1.99 -7.42 -2.96
C ARG A 48 -1.66 -8.79 -2.36
N GLU A 49 -1.14 -9.70 -3.17
CA GLU A 49 -0.71 -11.03 -2.71
C GLU A 49 0.41 -10.93 -1.67
N ALA A 50 1.44 -10.12 -1.94
CA ALA A 50 2.55 -9.88 -1.02
C ALA A 50 2.07 -9.23 0.29
N TYR A 51 1.18 -8.25 0.20
CA TYR A 51 0.58 -7.60 1.36
C TYR A 51 -0.21 -8.61 2.21
N HIS A 52 -1.08 -9.39 1.58
CA HIS A 52 -1.87 -10.39 2.27
C HIS A 52 -1.00 -11.50 2.89
N ALA A 53 0.01 -11.98 2.16
CA ALA A 53 0.95 -12.97 2.67
C ALA A 53 1.68 -12.47 3.93
N ARG A 54 2.06 -11.20 3.95
CA ARG A 54 2.84 -10.58 5.03
C ARG A 54 2.02 -10.10 6.22
N PHE A 55 0.88 -9.46 5.99
CA PHE A 55 0.07 -8.80 7.02
C PHE A 55 -1.22 -9.53 7.37
N LYS A 56 -1.56 -10.60 6.63
CA LYS A 56 -2.76 -11.43 6.85
C LYS A 56 -4.08 -10.64 6.77
N ARG A 57 -4.08 -9.56 5.97
CA ARG A 57 -5.20 -8.64 5.72
C ARG A 57 -5.17 -8.15 4.28
N SER A 58 -6.29 -7.68 3.75
CA SER A 58 -6.30 -7.01 2.45
C SER A 58 -5.94 -5.52 2.56
N ILE A 59 -5.40 -4.95 1.48
CA ILE A 59 -5.11 -3.52 1.41
C ILE A 59 -6.42 -2.73 1.48
N GLU A 60 -7.46 -3.24 0.84
CA GLU A 60 -8.79 -2.64 0.75
C GLU A 60 -9.45 -2.49 2.12
N GLU A 61 -9.39 -3.55 2.95
CA GLU A 61 -9.93 -3.53 4.32
C GLU A 61 -9.19 -2.53 5.22
N ASP A 62 -7.88 -2.44 5.10
CA ASP A 62 -7.09 -1.51 5.92
C ASP A 62 -7.25 -0.04 5.43
N VAL A 63 -7.56 0.19 4.14
CA VAL A 63 -7.82 1.53 3.57
C VAL A 63 -9.23 2.03 3.88
N ALA A 64 -10.25 1.18 3.85
CA ALA A 64 -11.65 1.57 3.96
C ALA A 64 -11.99 2.52 5.14
N PRO A 65 -11.47 2.33 6.37
CA PRO A 65 -11.77 3.22 7.50
C PRO A 65 -11.32 4.67 7.30
N HIS A 66 -10.31 4.88 6.46
CA HIS A 66 -9.70 6.18 6.24
C HIS A 66 -10.39 6.99 5.14
N VAL A 67 -11.11 6.31 4.24
CA VAL A 67 -11.86 6.92 3.15
C VAL A 67 -13.20 7.49 3.66
N ASP A 68 -13.85 6.83 4.62
CA ASP A 68 -15.13 7.28 5.19
C ASP A 68 -15.02 8.58 6.01
N SER A 69 -13.85 8.84 6.61
CA SER A 69 -13.62 10.06 7.39
C SER A 69 -13.63 11.36 6.54
N GLY A 70 -13.64 11.25 5.21
CA GLY A 70 -13.69 12.40 4.29
C GLY A 70 -15.08 12.85 3.84
N TYR A 71 -16.11 12.02 4.03
CA TYR A 71 -17.47 12.29 3.50
C TYR A 71 -18.46 12.85 4.55
N ARG A 72 -18.00 13.08 5.79
CA ARG A 72 -18.76 13.78 6.83
C ARG A 72 -18.06 15.08 7.23
N LYS A 73 -18.07 16.08 6.35
CA LYS A 73 -17.99 17.50 6.70
C LYS A 73 -18.87 18.31 5.77
#